data_AF-A0A2G2M7Z6-F1
#
_entry.id   AF-A0A2G2M7Z6-F1
#
_cell.length_a   1.000
_cell.length_b   1.000
_cell.length_c   1.000
_cell.angle_alpha   90.00
_cell.angle_beta   90.00
_cell.angle_gamma   90.00
#
_symmetry.space_group_name_H-M   'P 1'
#
loop_
_entity.id
_entity.type
_entity.pdbx_description
1 polymer ?
#
loop_
_entity_poly.entity_id
_entity_poly.type
_entity_poly.pdbx_seq_one_letter_code
_entity_poly.pdbx_strand_id
1 'polypeptide(L)'
;MKIVIMVLLSFSHLYALTFNDIMGNWQAVTQTNNSGTLTIEKEYLHLKADYTFSVVLSVSVQKDDAYIKDLRIEASGIWKHRDNILVIVVKQIEMPYAKEVHLISQESLTNLSNYFKDRFHKEPIRINIIKNIDKNSITLVSDKLLETVYTR
;
A
#
# COMPACT_ATOMS: atom_id res chain seq x y z
N MET A 1 -23.08 23.53 34.39
CA MET A 1 -23.55 22.73 33.22
C MET A 1 -22.90 23.08 31.88
N LYS A 2 -22.37 24.29 31.65
CA LYS A 2 -21.75 24.64 30.34
C LYS A 2 -20.39 23.98 30.08
N ILE A 3 -19.57 23.78 31.12
CA ILE A 3 -18.20 23.24 30.99
C ILE A 3 -18.19 21.73 30.70
N VAL A 4 -19.15 20.99 31.27
CA VAL A 4 -19.27 19.53 31.09
C VAL A 4 -19.66 19.18 29.64
N ILE A 5 -20.45 20.02 28.98
CA ILE A 5 -20.87 19.83 27.58
C ILE A 5 -19.71 20.07 26.59
N MET A 6 -18.82 21.03 26.89
CA MET A 6 -17.64 21.28 26.04
C MET A 6 -16.63 20.13 26.07
N VAL A 7 -16.43 19.49 27.23
CA VAL A 7 -15.52 18.34 27.35
C VAL A 7 -16.09 17.10 26.65
N LEU A 8 -17.41 16.89 26.70
CA LEU A 8 -18.05 15.79 25.97
C LEU A 8 -17.92 15.93 24.44
N LEU A 9 -17.99 17.16 23.93
CA LEU A 9 -17.85 17.47 22.49
C LEU A 9 -16.41 17.29 21.97
N SER A 10 -15.40 17.43 22.83
CA SER A 10 -14.00 17.19 22.45
C SER A 10 -13.66 15.71 22.31
N PHE A 11 -14.40 14.80 22.94
CA PHE A 11 -14.21 13.35 22.75
C PHE A 11 -14.91 12.81 21.49
N SER A 12 -15.92 13.51 20.95
CA SER A 12 -16.63 13.07 19.74
C SER A 12 -15.86 13.25 18.43
N HIS A 13 -14.80 14.06 18.40
CA HIS A 13 -14.00 14.24 17.18
C HIS A 13 -13.01 13.10 16.89
N LEU A 14 -12.79 12.19 17.85
CA LEU A 14 -11.85 11.07 17.70
C LEU A 14 -12.47 9.79 17.14
N TYR A 15 -13.81 9.72 17.00
CA TYR A 15 -14.53 8.47 16.71
C TYR A 15 -15.30 8.45 15.39
N ALA A 16 -15.11 9.44 14.52
CA ALA A 16 -15.70 9.42 13.19
C ALA A 16 -14.59 9.48 12.13
N LEU A 17 -13.81 8.38 12.02
CA LEU A 17 -13.25 8.03 10.72
C LEU A 17 -14.45 7.89 9.79
N THR A 18 -14.78 8.91 9.00
CA THR A 18 -15.92 8.76 8.11
C THR A 18 -15.50 7.76 7.05
N PHE A 19 -16.33 6.75 6.81
CA PHE A 19 -16.07 5.72 5.79
C PHE A 19 -15.59 6.30 4.46
N ASN A 20 -16.07 7.50 4.13
CA ASN A 20 -15.71 8.25 2.93
C ASN A 20 -14.24 8.73 2.91
N ASP A 21 -13.63 8.97 4.07
CA ASP A 21 -12.25 9.45 4.16
C ASP A 21 -11.26 8.35 3.76
N ILE A 22 -11.58 7.07 4.02
CA ILE A 22 -10.74 5.91 3.67
C ILE A 22 -10.78 5.61 2.17
N MET A 23 -11.92 5.84 1.52
CA MET A 23 -12.10 5.57 0.10
C MET A 23 -11.35 6.58 -0.77
N GLY A 24 -10.76 6.11 -1.86
CA GLY A 24 -10.03 6.96 -2.80
C GLY A 24 -8.83 6.28 -3.44
N ASN A 25 -8.05 7.09 -4.14
CA ASN A 25 -6.74 6.73 -4.65
C ASN A 25 -5.68 7.19 -3.66
N TRP A 26 -4.75 6.30 -3.38
CA TRP A 26 -3.71 6.46 -2.38
C TRP A 26 -2.39 6.03 -2.98
N GLN A 27 -1.34 6.82 -2.77
CA GLN A 27 -0.01 6.53 -3.26
C GLN A 27 1.00 6.52 -2.11
N ALA A 28 1.78 5.46 -2.02
CA ALA A 28 2.95 5.39 -1.16
C ALA A 28 4.21 5.23 -2.01
N VAL A 29 5.32 5.83 -1.56
CA VAL A 29 6.64 5.66 -2.18
C VAL A 29 7.62 5.23 -1.11
N THR A 30 8.24 4.08 -1.32
CA THR A 30 9.31 3.57 -0.46
C THR A 30 10.58 3.48 -1.28
N GLN A 31 11.67 4.00 -0.72
CA GLN A 31 13.00 3.91 -1.32
C GLN A 31 13.94 3.23 -0.33
N THR A 32 14.64 2.20 -0.79
CA THR A 32 15.64 1.49 0.00
C THR A 32 16.94 1.40 -0.78
N ASN A 33 18.06 1.49 -0.07
CA ASN A 33 19.38 1.25 -0.65
C ASN A 33 20.05 0.18 0.21
N ASN A 34 20.34 -0.97 -0.39
CA ASN A 34 21.00 -2.07 0.29
C ASN A 34 22.20 -2.53 -0.54
N SER A 35 23.41 -2.42 0.02
CA SER A 35 24.67 -2.83 -0.62
C SER A 35 24.81 -2.31 -2.07
N GLY A 36 24.48 -1.04 -2.30
CA GLY A 36 24.58 -0.40 -3.62
C GLY A 36 23.42 -0.71 -4.58
N THR A 37 22.43 -1.51 -4.14
CA THR A 37 21.20 -1.76 -4.89
C THR A 37 20.13 -0.78 -4.42
N LEU A 38 19.75 0.14 -5.29
CA LEU A 38 18.63 1.06 -5.09
C LEU A 38 17.33 0.38 -5.52
N THR A 39 16.36 0.31 -4.61
CA THR A 39 15.00 -0.16 -4.91
C THR A 39 14.00 0.95 -4.60
N ILE A 40 13.15 1.27 -5.57
CA ILE A 40 12.06 2.22 -5.45
C ILE A 40 10.75 1.46 -5.68
N GLU A 41 9.90 1.43 -4.67
CA GLU A 41 8.56 0.85 -4.71
C GLU A 41 7.53 1.98 -4.67
N LYS A 42 6.70 2.08 -5.71
CA LYS A 42 5.54 2.97 -5.74
C LYS A 42 4.28 2.13 -5.67
N GLU A 43 3.52 2.27 -4.60
CA GLU A 43 2.26 1.56 -4.43
C GLU A 43 1.10 2.53 -4.67
N TYR A 44 0.18 2.15 -5.56
CA TYR A 44 -1.04 2.89 -5.87
C TYR A 44 -2.25 2.06 -5.43
N LEU A 45 -2.80 2.35 -4.26
CA LEU A 45 -3.94 1.67 -3.67
C LEU A 45 -5.23 2.44 -4.00
N HIS A 46 -6.21 1.74 -4.56
CA HIS A 46 -7.54 2.26 -4.83
C HIS A 46 -8.57 1.49 -3.99
N LEU A 47 -9.21 2.18 -3.03
CA LEU A 47 -10.29 1.62 -2.20
C LEU A 47 -11.64 2.12 -2.70
N LYS A 48 -12.48 1.22 -3.22
CA LYS A 48 -13.77 1.54 -3.85
C LYS A 48 -14.96 1.40 -2.88
N ALA A 49 -16.04 2.09 -3.20
CA ALA A 49 -17.29 2.13 -2.42
C ALA A 49 -17.98 0.77 -2.28
N ASP A 50 -17.77 -0.11 -3.25
CA ASP A 50 -18.35 -1.45 -3.33
C ASP A 50 -17.57 -2.50 -2.53
N TYR A 51 -16.67 -2.05 -1.63
CA TYR A 51 -15.79 -2.91 -0.84
C TYR A 51 -14.80 -3.72 -1.66
N THR A 52 -14.53 -3.32 -2.91
CA THR A 52 -13.43 -3.86 -3.71
C THR A 52 -12.23 -2.93 -3.69
N PHE A 53 -11.03 -3.49 -3.91
CA PHE A 53 -9.82 -2.69 -4.08
C PHE A 53 -9.03 -3.16 -5.29
N SER A 54 -8.19 -2.26 -5.79
CA SER A 54 -7.09 -2.58 -6.70
C SER A 54 -5.83 -1.91 -6.18
N VAL A 55 -4.69 -2.57 -6.34
CA VAL A 55 -3.38 -2.02 -6.03
C VAL A 55 -2.46 -2.24 -7.21
N VAL A 56 -1.67 -1.22 -7.55
CA VAL A 56 -0.57 -1.32 -8.51
C VAL A 56 0.72 -1.05 -7.75
N LEU A 57 1.61 -2.05 -7.70
CA LEU A 57 2.96 -1.88 -7.22
C LEU A 57 3.89 -1.72 -8.43
N SER A 58 4.52 -0.56 -8.57
CA SER A 58 5.57 -0.30 -9.56
C SER A 58 6.93 -0.35 -8.86
N VAL A 59 7.77 -1.29 -9.26
CA VAL A 59 9.10 -1.49 -8.68
C VAL A 59 10.16 -1.09 -9.69
N SER A 60 11.09 -0.25 -9.27
CA SER A 60 12.34 0.00 -9.99
C SER A 60 13.52 -0.47 -9.14
N VAL A 61 14.44 -1.22 -9.75
CA VAL A 61 15.65 -1.73 -9.10
C VAL A 61 16.84 -1.31 -9.94
N GLN A 62 17.87 -0.75 -9.31
CA GLN A 62 19.11 -0.36 -9.97
C GLN A 62 20.29 -0.83 -9.13
N LYS A 63 21.30 -1.40 -9.79
CA LYS A 63 22.60 -1.69 -9.19
C LYS A 63 23.67 -1.40 -10.24
N ASP A 64 24.57 -0.47 -9.92
CA ASP A 64 25.56 0.03 -10.88
C ASP A 64 24.85 0.51 -12.17
N ASP A 65 25.27 0.00 -13.33
CA ASP A 65 24.67 0.29 -14.62
C ASP A 65 23.45 -0.59 -14.95
N ALA A 66 23.19 -1.66 -14.20
CA ALA A 66 22.07 -2.56 -14.45
C ALA A 66 20.79 -2.05 -13.79
N TYR A 67 19.67 -2.06 -14.52
CA TYR A 67 18.40 -1.60 -13.97
C TYR A 67 17.17 -2.28 -14.57
N ILE A 68 16.11 -2.27 -13.76
CA ILE A 68 14.73 -2.54 -14.13
C ILE A 68 13.93 -1.33 -13.70
N LYS A 69 13.09 -0.82 -14.60
CA LYS A 69 12.23 0.32 -14.33
C LYS A 69 10.78 -0.08 -14.54
N ASP A 70 9.97 0.33 -13.57
CA ASP A 70 8.52 0.12 -13.56
C ASP A 70 8.12 -1.35 -13.83
N LEU A 71 8.72 -2.30 -13.10
CA LEU A 71 8.18 -3.65 -12.97
C LEU A 71 6.83 -3.55 -12.27
N ARG A 72 5.76 -3.80 -13.01
CA ARG A 72 4.40 -3.61 -12.54
C ARG A 72 3.86 -4.93 -11.99
N ILE A 73 3.24 -4.86 -10.81
CA ILE A 73 2.47 -5.92 -10.20
C ILE A 73 1.10 -5.33 -9.88
N GLU A 74 0.04 -6.04 -10.27
CA GLU A 74 -1.33 -5.65 -9.99
C GLU A 74 -1.97 -6.68 -9.09
N ALA A 75 -2.71 -6.22 -8.10
CA ALA A 75 -3.52 -7.09 -7.27
C ALA A 75 -4.88 -6.46 -7.02
N SER A 76 -5.89 -7.30 -6.86
CA SER A 76 -7.25 -6.88 -6.59
C SER A 76 -7.94 -7.83 -5.63
N GLY A 77 -9.02 -7.36 -5.04
CA GLY A 77 -9.80 -8.17 -4.11
C GLY A 77 -10.83 -7.34 -3.36
N ILE A 78 -11.04 -7.69 -2.10
CA ILE A 78 -12.01 -7.01 -1.23
C ILE A 78 -11.32 -6.35 -0.06
N TRP A 79 -11.92 -5.29 0.45
CA TRP A 79 -11.48 -4.65 1.69
C TRP A 79 -12.67 -4.46 2.63
N LYS A 80 -12.38 -4.45 3.92
CA LYS A 80 -13.31 -4.09 4.97
C LYS A 80 -12.58 -3.25 6.00
N HIS A 81 -13.31 -2.43 6.71
CA HIS A 81 -12.78 -1.73 7.86
C HIS A 81 -13.74 -1.86 9.03
N ARG A 82 -13.20 -1.74 10.25
CA ARG A 82 -13.96 -1.63 11.48
C ARG A 82 -13.13 -0.80 12.44
N ASP A 83 -13.70 0.28 12.97
CA ASP A 83 -12.98 1.23 13.80
C ASP A 83 -11.71 1.71 13.09
N ASN A 84 -10.54 1.53 13.70
CA ASN A 84 -9.24 1.85 13.11
C ASN A 84 -8.56 0.64 12.43
N ILE A 85 -9.27 -0.45 12.15
CA ILE A 85 -8.69 -1.64 11.50
C ILE A 85 -9.14 -1.68 10.05
N LEU A 86 -8.19 -1.78 9.12
CA LEU A 86 -8.40 -2.03 7.70
C LEU A 86 -7.92 -3.45 7.36
N VAL A 87 -8.82 -4.27 6.83
CA VAL A 87 -8.53 -5.62 6.34
C VAL A 87 -8.63 -5.63 4.82
N ILE A 88 -7.56 -6.05 4.17
CA ILE A 88 -7.47 -6.23 2.72
C ILE A 88 -7.31 -7.72 2.44
N VAL A 89 -8.14 -8.26 1.54
CA VAL A 89 -8.09 -9.67 1.12
C VAL A 89 -7.83 -9.71 -0.39
N VAL A 90 -6.60 -10.03 -0.76
CA VAL A 90 -6.15 -10.21 -2.14
C VAL A 90 -6.81 -11.47 -2.72
N LYS A 91 -7.47 -11.33 -3.86
CA LYS A 91 -8.12 -12.44 -4.59
C LYS A 91 -7.41 -12.77 -5.90
N GLN A 92 -6.86 -11.76 -6.56
CA GLN A 92 -6.24 -11.88 -7.88
C GLN A 92 -4.94 -11.10 -7.88
N ILE A 93 -3.92 -11.68 -8.51
CA ILE A 93 -2.61 -11.08 -8.70
C ILE A 93 -2.24 -11.29 -10.16
N GLU A 94 -1.94 -10.19 -10.84
CA GLU A 94 -1.46 -10.16 -12.21
C GLU A 94 -0.10 -9.48 -12.25
N MET A 95 0.69 -9.85 -13.22
CA MET A 95 2.01 -9.27 -13.42
C MET A 95 2.07 -8.72 -14.83
N PRO A 96 1.76 -7.42 -15.01
CA PRO A 96 1.64 -6.86 -16.33
C PRO A 96 2.90 -7.02 -17.17
N TYR A 97 4.05 -6.47 -16.73
CA TYR A 97 5.34 -6.49 -17.45
C TYR A 97 6.33 -5.54 -16.74
N ALA A 98 7.59 -5.51 -17.18
CA ALA A 98 8.55 -4.44 -16.87
C ALA A 98 8.67 -3.47 -18.05
N LYS A 99 8.69 -2.16 -17.77
CA LYS A 99 8.69 -1.13 -18.82
C LYS A 99 10.05 -1.00 -19.52
N GLU A 100 11.13 -0.92 -18.75
CA GLU A 100 12.49 -0.84 -19.27
C GLU A 100 13.39 -1.80 -18.47
N VAL A 101 14.24 -2.53 -19.19
CA VAL A 101 15.18 -3.51 -18.61
C VAL A 101 16.52 -3.33 -19.31
N HIS A 102 17.59 -3.18 -18.54
CA HIS A 102 18.94 -2.96 -19.08
C HIS A 102 19.98 -3.74 -18.29
N LEU A 103 20.82 -4.49 -19.01
CA LEU A 103 21.89 -5.34 -18.45
C LEU A 103 21.41 -6.35 -17.39
N ILE A 104 20.16 -6.79 -17.50
CA ILE A 104 19.54 -7.79 -16.61
C ILE A 104 19.19 -9.02 -17.46
N SER A 105 19.55 -10.22 -16.97
CA SER A 105 19.18 -11.48 -17.62
C SER A 105 17.68 -11.77 -17.45
N GLN A 106 17.12 -12.53 -18.39
CA GLN A 106 15.72 -12.96 -18.30
C GLN A 106 15.43 -13.79 -17.03
N GLU A 107 16.39 -14.59 -16.59
CA GLU A 107 16.30 -15.35 -15.34
C GLU A 107 16.21 -14.43 -14.12
N SER A 108 17.09 -13.43 -14.02
CA SER A 108 17.05 -12.44 -12.93
C SER A 108 15.74 -11.65 -12.92
N LEU A 109 15.23 -11.26 -14.09
CA LEU A 109 13.94 -10.59 -14.21
C LEU A 109 12.79 -11.50 -13.73
N THR A 110 12.83 -12.78 -14.08
CA THR A 110 11.83 -13.78 -13.66
C THR A 110 11.89 -14.02 -12.16
N ASN A 111 13.09 -14.10 -11.58
CA ASN A 111 13.28 -14.27 -10.14
C ASN A 111 12.75 -13.06 -9.36
N LEU A 112 13.04 -11.84 -9.82
CA LEU A 112 12.53 -10.62 -9.19
C LEU A 112 11.00 -10.53 -9.27
N SER A 113 10.47 -10.82 -10.44
CA SER A 113 9.04 -10.93 -10.72
C SER A 113 8.35 -11.90 -9.75
N ASN A 114 8.89 -13.11 -9.59
CA ASN A 114 8.38 -14.12 -8.67
C ASN A 114 8.49 -13.67 -7.21
N TYR A 115 9.58 -13.02 -6.82
CA TYR A 115 9.76 -12.49 -5.47
C TYR A 115 8.63 -11.52 -5.07
N PHE A 116 8.29 -10.56 -5.94
CA PHE A 116 7.20 -9.62 -5.66
C PHE A 116 5.83 -10.28 -5.71
N LYS A 117 5.61 -11.20 -6.66
CA LYS A 117 4.38 -11.98 -6.74
C LYS A 117 4.15 -12.80 -5.47
N ASP A 118 5.20 -13.45 -4.97
CA ASP A 118 5.18 -14.23 -3.74
C ASP A 118 4.79 -13.40 -2.51
N ARG A 119 5.19 -12.12 -2.46
CA ARG A 119 4.81 -11.21 -1.36
C ARG A 119 3.29 -11.01 -1.28
N PHE A 120 2.59 -10.99 -2.41
CA PHE A 120 1.12 -10.93 -2.42
C PHE A 120 0.47 -12.30 -2.18
N HIS A 121 1.10 -13.40 -2.62
CA HIS A 121 0.58 -14.76 -2.38
C HIS A 121 0.73 -15.24 -0.95
N LYS A 122 1.85 -14.94 -0.28
CA LYS A 122 2.13 -15.37 1.10
C LYS A 122 1.29 -14.61 2.12
N GLU A 123 0.87 -13.40 1.77
CA GLU A 123 0.04 -12.51 2.61
C GLU A 123 -1.24 -12.13 1.87
N PRO A 124 -2.14 -13.11 1.62
CA PRO A 124 -3.39 -12.85 0.90
C PRO A 124 -4.37 -12.06 1.77
N ILE A 125 -4.19 -12.07 3.10
CA ILE A 125 -4.96 -11.25 4.04
C ILE A 125 -3.97 -10.32 4.73
N ARG A 126 -4.22 -9.01 4.62
CA ARG A 126 -3.42 -7.96 5.26
C ARG A 126 -4.29 -7.22 6.25
N ILE A 127 -3.85 -7.19 7.50
CA ILE A 127 -4.53 -6.47 8.58
C ILE A 127 -3.67 -5.26 8.91
N ASN A 128 -4.25 -4.08 8.81
CA ASN A 128 -3.57 -2.81 9.05
C ASN A 128 -4.34 -2.01 10.09
N ILE A 129 -3.60 -1.32 10.96
CA ILE A 129 -4.13 -0.31 11.86
C ILE A 129 -4.01 1.05 11.16
N ILE A 130 -5.13 1.75 11.04
CA ILE A 130 -5.20 3.14 10.62
C ILE A 130 -4.74 4.00 11.80
N LYS A 131 -3.50 4.47 11.74
CA LYS A 131 -2.89 5.30 12.77
C LYS A 131 -3.34 6.76 12.65
N ASN A 132 -3.47 7.24 11.42
CA ASN A 132 -3.95 8.58 11.10
C ASN A 132 -4.66 8.57 9.73
N ILE A 133 -5.66 9.42 9.56
CA ILE A 133 -6.24 9.70 8.25
C ILE A 133 -6.78 11.13 8.21
N ASP A 134 -6.59 11.77 7.06
CA ASP A 134 -7.22 13.02 6.70
C ASP A 134 -7.59 13.00 5.20
N LYS A 135 -8.01 14.14 4.67
CA LYS A 135 -8.43 14.27 3.27
C LYS A 135 -7.34 13.97 2.25
N ASN A 136 -6.07 14.07 2.63
CA ASN A 136 -4.90 14.00 1.77
C ASN A 136 -3.94 12.88 2.15
N SER A 137 -4.01 12.34 3.38
CA SER A 137 -3.08 11.33 3.86
C SER A 137 -3.77 10.21 4.65
N ILE A 138 -3.23 8.99 4.54
CA ILE A 138 -3.56 7.87 5.42
C ILE A 138 -2.27 7.18 5.86
N THR A 139 -2.13 6.94 7.16
CA THR A 139 -1.01 6.20 7.73
C THR A 139 -1.50 4.85 8.21
N LEU A 140 -0.98 3.79 7.60
CA LEU A 140 -1.28 2.41 7.93
C LEU A 140 -0.10 1.77 8.64
N VAL A 141 -0.38 0.97 9.66
CA VAL A 141 0.62 0.13 10.34
C VAL A 141 0.20 -1.33 10.17
N SER A 142 1.03 -2.10 9.48
CA SER A 142 0.81 -3.53 9.29
C SER A 142 0.95 -4.33 10.58
N ASP A 143 0.49 -5.59 10.56
CA ASP A 143 0.73 -6.60 11.61
C ASP A 143 2.21 -6.82 11.93
N LYS A 144 3.11 -6.56 10.98
CA LYS A 144 4.57 -6.56 11.16
C LYS A 144 5.16 -5.26 11.69
N LEU A 145 4.32 -4.33 12.14
CA LEU A 145 4.70 -3.01 12.64
C LEU A 145 5.38 -2.11 11.59
N LEU A 146 5.26 -2.44 10.30
CA LEU A 146 5.72 -1.56 9.22
C LEU A 146 4.68 -0.46 9.00
N GLU A 147 5.13 0.79 9.14
CA GLU A 147 4.34 1.98 8.88
C GLU A 147 4.46 2.37 7.40
N THR A 148 3.32 2.57 6.74
CA THR A 148 3.22 3.04 5.36
C THR A 148 2.37 4.30 5.33
N VAL A 149 2.93 5.38 4.78
CA VAL A 149 2.23 6.65 4.60
C VAL A 149 1.80 6.73 3.15
N TYR A 150 0.49 6.88 2.93
CA TYR A 150 -0.07 7.14 1.62
C TYR A 150 -0.57 8.58 1.53
N THR A 151 -0.45 9.15 0.33
CA THR A 151 -0.99 10.46 -0.04
C THR A 151 -1.98 10.32 -1.19
N ARG A 152 -2.99 11.19 -1.26
CA ARG A 152 -3.91 11.24 -2.41
C ARG A 152 -3.29 11.86 -3.65
#